data_AF-A0A7Y2T9X3-F1
#
_entry.id   AF-A0A7Y2T9X3-F1
#
_cell.length_a   1.000
_cell.length_b   1.000
_cell.length_c   1.000
_cell.angle_alpha   90.00
_cell.angle_beta   90.00
_cell.angle_gamma   90.00
#
_symmetry.space_group_name_H-M   'P 1'
#
loop_
_entity.id
_entity.type
_entity.pdbx_description
1 polymer ?
#
loop_
_entity_poly.entity_id
_entity_poly.type
_entity_poly.pdbx_seq_one_letter_code
_entity_poly.pdbx_strand_id
1 'polypeptide(L)' 'MFNKSDYLILLAAFISFILSVSLWFTGQREEGLYVGIWVPSILAFGGYIKTVLRKL' A
#
# COMPACT_ATOMS: atom_id res chain seq x y z
N MET A 1 -8.01 17.83 -3.56
CA MET A 1 -6.82 18.14 -2.74
C MET A 1 -6.46 16.92 -1.91
N PHE A 2 -5.17 16.65 -1.77
CA PHE A 2 -4.65 15.59 -0.89
C PHE A 2 -4.76 16.06 0.56
N ASN A 3 -5.30 15.21 1.43
CA ASN A 3 -5.39 15.41 2.87
C ASN A 3 -4.23 14.69 3.56
N LYS A 4 -3.98 15.01 4.84
CA LYS A 4 -2.93 14.35 5.64
C LYS A 4 -3.06 12.82 5.63
N SER A 5 -4.28 12.30 5.66
CA SER A 5 -4.56 10.86 5.61
C SER A 5 -4.16 10.20 4.29
N ASP A 6 -4.22 10.90 3.16
CA ASP A 6 -3.79 10.34 1.88
C ASP A 6 -2.27 10.07 1.86
N TYR A 7 -1.48 10.95 2.48
CA TYR A 7 -0.05 10.75 2.62
C TYR A 7 0.29 9.55 3.50
N LEU A 8 -0.52 9.25 4.52
CA LEU A 8 -0.35 8.04 5.34
C LEU A 8 -0.57 6.77 4.53
N ILE A 9 -1.61 6.72 3.68
CA ILE A 9 -1.87 5.58 2.81
C ILE A 9 -0.75 5.41 1.77
N LEU A 10 -0.31 6.51 1.15
CA LEU A 10 0.79 6.47 0.18
C LEU A 10 2.10 6.01 0.84
N LEU A 11 2.40 6.48 2.06
CA LEU A 11 3.56 6.04 2.83
C LEU A 11 3.47 4.55 3.17
N ALA A 12 2.29 4.07 3.60
CA ALA A 12 2.08 2.65 3.88
C ALA A 12 2.29 1.77 2.64
N ALA A 13 1.76 2.19 1.48
CA ALA A 13 1.97 1.50 0.21
C ALA A 13 3.46 1.49 -0.20
N PHE A 14 4.17 2.60 0.03
CA PHE A 14 5.60 2.70 -0.26
C PHE A 14 6.46 1.81 0.65
N ILE A 15 6.14 1.73 1.94
CA ILE A 15 6.81 0.81 2.88
C ILE A 15 6.57 -0.65 2.47
N SER A 16 5.33 -1.00 2.09
CA SER A 16 5.00 -2.34 1.61
C SER A 16 5.78 -2.69 0.33
N PHE A 17 5.97 -1.72 -0.56
CA PHE A 17 6.76 -1.89 -1.77
C PHE A 17 8.25 -2.15 -1.44
N ILE A 18 8.85 -1.35 -0.56
CA ILE A 18 10.24 -1.57 -0.11
C ILE A 18 10.37 -2.96 0.50
N LEU A 19 9.45 -3.36 1.38
CA LEU A 19 9.49 -4.68 2.02
C LEU A 19 9.43 -5.82 0.99
N SER A 20 8.53 -5.73 0.00
CA SER A 20 8.40 -6.69 -1.10
C SER A 20 9.71 -6.82 -1.88
N VAL A 21 10.32 -5.69 -2.24
CA VAL A 21 11.60 -5.64 -2.97
C VAL A 21 12.73 -6.21 -2.12
N SER A 22 12.83 -5.83 -0.83
CA SER A 22 13.84 -6.36 0.08
C SER A 22 13.75 -7.88 0.21
N LEU A 23 12.55 -8.43 0.39
CA LEU A 23 12.28 -9.88 0.48
C LEU A 23 12.68 -10.61 -0.82
N TRP A 24 12.31 -10.03 -1.96
CA TRP A 24 12.65 -10.59 -3.27
C TRP A 24 14.16 -10.75 -3.46
N PHE A 25 14.94 -9.73 -3.05
CA PHE A 25 16.40 -9.76 -3.15
C PHE A 25 17.09 -10.56 -2.04
N THR A 26 16.42 -10.86 -0.92
CA THR A 26 16.94 -11.77 0.13
C THR A 26 16.68 -13.25 -0.16
N GLY A 27 16.03 -13.58 -1.29
CA GLY A 27 15.72 -14.96 -1.70
C GLY A 27 14.35 -15.46 -1.24
N GLN A 28 13.62 -14.67 -0.45
CA GLN A 28 12.25 -14.92 0.01
C GLN A 28 11.23 -14.44 -1.04
N ARG A 29 11.22 -15.12 -2.19
CA ARG A 29 10.47 -14.69 -3.37
C ARG A 29 8.95 -14.82 -3.20
N GLU A 30 8.48 -15.88 -2.55
CA GLU A 30 7.06 -16.10 -2.31
C GLU A 30 6.49 -15.06 -1.34
N GLU A 31 7.22 -14.75 -0.25
CA GLU A 31 6.83 -13.69 0.66
C GLU A 31 6.91 -12.32 0.00
N GLY A 32 7.94 -12.06 -0.81
CA GLY A 32 8.07 -10.85 -1.59
C GLY A 32 6.89 -10.64 -2.56
N LEU A 33 6.44 -11.71 -3.21
CA LEU A 33 5.28 -11.69 -4.11
C LEU A 33 3.98 -11.42 -3.36
N TYR A 34 3.77 -12.10 -2.23
CA TYR A 34 2.60 -11.92 -1.36
C TYR A 34 2.50 -10.48 -0.84
N VAL A 35 3.61 -9.91 -0.36
CA VAL A 35 3.68 -8.51 0.09
C VAL A 35 3.53 -7.55 -1.09
N GLY A 36 3.97 -7.93 -2.29
CA GLY A 36 3.75 -7.15 -3.51
C GLY A 36 2.27 -6.90 -3.79
N ILE A 37 1.40 -7.87 -3.50
CA ILE A 37 -0.07 -7.76 -3.65
C ILE A 37 -0.68 -6.80 -2.62
N TRP A 38 -0.02 -6.55 -1.50
CA TRP A 38 -0.51 -5.61 -0.50
C TRP A 38 -0.47 -4.16 -1.00
N VAL A 39 0.47 -3.81 -1.88
CA VAL A 39 0.60 -2.46 -2.45
C VAL A 39 -0.71 -1.99 -3.13
N PRO A 40 -1.26 -2.69 -4.15
CA PRO A 40 -2.53 -2.29 -4.76
C PRO A 40 -3.70 -2.39 -3.78
N SER A 41 -3.66 -3.29 -2.79
CA SER A 41 -4.70 -3.44 -1.77
C SER A 41 -4.78 -2.21 -0.84
N ILE A 42 -3.63 -1.69 -0.39
CA ILE A 42 -3.53 -0.48 0.44
C ILE A 42 -4.05 0.74 -0.32
N LEU A 43 -3.66 0.89 -1.58
CA LEU A 43 -4.11 1.99 -2.44
C LEU A 43 -5.61 1.93 -2.71
N ALA A 44 -6.15 0.74 -3.01
CA ALA A 44 -7.58 0.53 -3.19
C ALA A 44 -8.36 0.85 -1.90
N PHE A 45 -7.86 0.42 -0.74
CA PHE A 45 -8.46 0.72 0.56
C PHE A 45 -8.49 2.24 0.84
N GLY A 46 -7.38 2.94 0.65
CA GLY A 46 -7.34 4.39 0.86
C GLY A 46 -8.27 5.16 -0.09
N GLY A 47 -8.32 4.77 -1.36
CA GLY A 47 -9.24 5.35 -2.34
C GLY A 47 -10.71 5.08 -1.98
N TYR A 48 -11.02 3.87 -1.54
CA TYR A 48 -12.36 3.49 -1.09
C TYR A 48 -12.79 4.31 0.13
N ILE A 49 -11.98 4.34 1.19
CA ILE A 49 -12.26 5.09 2.42
C ILE A 49 -12.47 6.58 2.11
N LYS A 50 -11.63 7.17 1.26
CA LYS A 50 -11.79 8.57 0.83
C LYS A 50 -13.10 8.80 0.09
N THR A 51 -13.53 7.85 -0.73
CA THR A 51 -14.77 7.95 -1.51
C THR A 51 -15.99 7.83 -0.61
N VAL A 52 -15.97 6.90 0.35
CA VAL A 52 -17.04 6.70 1.33
C VAL A 52 -17.16 7.90 2.26
N LEU A 53 -16.04 8.36 2.85
CA LEU A 53 -16.03 9.51 3.75
C LEU A 53 -16.39 10.84 3.09
N ARG A 54 -16.20 10.97 1.77
CA ARG A 54 -16.65 12.17 1.02
C ARG A 54 -18.16 12.17 0.78
N LYS A 55 -18.81 11.00 0.80
CA LYS A 55 -20.25 10.85 0.55
C LYS A 55 -21.10 10.97 1.82
N LEU A 56 -20.49 10.88 3.00
CA LEU A 56 -21.09 11.13 4.31
C LEU A 56 -20.93 12.61 4.67
#